data_AF-A0A031GTB7-F1
#
_entry.id   AF-A0A031GTB7-F1
#
_cell.length_a   1.000
_cell.length_b   1.000
_cell.length_c   1.000
_cell.angle_alpha   90.00
_cell.angle_beta   90.00
_cell.angle_gamma   90.00
#
_symmetry.space_group_name_H-M   'P 1'
#
loop_
_entity.id
_entity.type
_entity.pdbx_description
1 polymer ?
#
loop_
_entity_poly.entity_id
_entity_poly.type
_entity_poly.pdbx_seq_one_letter_code
_entity_poly.pdbx_strand_id
1 'polypeptide(L)' 'MAKKEELDPETLELINWCIEVEGFLVAGGATVAQAQDHIEEQVEWFTDQFYDGLTPEEAAKEALA' A
#
# COMPACT_ATOMS: atom_id res chain seq x y z
N MET A 1 2.37 -23.80 15.78
CA MET A 1 3.17 -23.78 14.54
C MET A 1 2.17 -23.65 13.41
N ALA A 2 1.80 -22.43 13.05
CA ALA A 2 0.81 -22.19 12.00
C ALA A 2 1.36 -22.75 10.69
N LYS A 3 0.49 -23.41 9.93
CA LYS A 3 0.81 -23.84 8.56
C LYS A 3 1.33 -22.61 7.80
N LYS A 4 2.28 -22.79 6.88
CA LYS A 4 2.55 -21.80 5.84
C LYS A 4 1.25 -21.67 5.04
N GLU A 5 0.39 -20.73 5.43
CA GLU A 5 -0.70 -20.25 4.61
C GLU A 5 -0.02 -19.45 3.51
N GLU A 6 0.03 -20.02 2.31
CA GLU A 6 0.36 -19.26 1.11
C GLU A 6 -0.74 -18.21 1.00
N LEU A 7 -0.38 -16.93 1.14
CA LEU A 7 -1.32 -15.84 0.90
C LEU A 7 -1.87 -15.99 -0.52
N ASP A 8 -3.18 -15.79 -0.68
CA ASP A 8 -3.80 -15.83 -1.99
C ASP A 8 -3.12 -14.81 -2.94
N PRO A 9 -3.01 -15.10 -4.25
CA PRO A 9 -2.27 -14.26 -5.20
C PRO A 9 -2.67 -12.78 -5.15
N GLU A 10 -3.97 -12.52 -5.00
CA GLU A 10 -4.54 -11.18 -4.90
C GLU A 10 -4.05 -10.43 -3.65
N THR A 11 -3.95 -11.11 -2.51
CA THR A 11 -3.39 -10.51 -1.29
C THR A 11 -1.91 -10.18 -1.47
N LEU A 12 -1.16 -11.03 -2.19
CA LEU A 12 0.23 -10.72 -2.54
C LEU A 12 0.33 -9.54 -3.50
N GLU A 13 -0.58 -9.43 -4.47
CA GLU A 13 -0.65 -8.28 -5.38
C GLU A 13 -0.93 -6.98 -4.63
N LEU A 14 -1.91 -6.97 -3.72
CA LEU A 14 -2.20 -5.80 -2.87
C LEU A 14 -1.00 -5.43 -1.98
N ILE A 15 -0.34 -6.40 -1.35
CA ILE A 15 0.84 -6.13 -0.52
C ILE A 15 1.97 -5.51 -1.34
N ASN A 16 2.28 -6.08 -2.52
CA ASN A 16 3.32 -5.53 -3.38
C ASN A 16 2.95 -4.12 -3.87
N TRP A 17 1.68 -3.90 -4.22
CA TRP A 17 1.17 -2.60 -4.61
C TRP A 17 1.32 -1.56 -3.48
N CYS A 18 1.00 -1.92 -2.23
CA CYS A 18 1.21 -1.04 -1.07
C CYS A 18 2.69 -0.74 -0.80
N ILE A 19 3.59 -1.70 -1.06
CA ILE A 19 5.05 -1.46 -0.97
C ILE A 19 5.51 -0.43 -2.01
N GLU A 20 4.94 -0.46 -3.21
CA GLU A 20 5.23 0.56 -4.23
C GLU A 20 4.72 1.94 -3.82
N VAL A 21 3.50 2.02 -3.25
CA VAL A 21 2.96 3.27 -2.66
C VAL A 21 3.91 3.82 -1.59
N GLU A 22 4.40 2.98 -0.67
CA GLU A 22 5.36 3.37 0.37
C GLU A 22 6.58 4.06 -0.25
N GLY A 23 7.13 3.49 -1.32
CA GLY A 23 8.26 4.06 -2.06
C GLY A 23 7.98 5.47 -2.58
N PHE A 24 6.76 5.71 -3.10
CA PHE A 24 6.35 7.03 -3.57
C PHE A 24 6.10 8.02 -2.41
N LEU A 25 5.51 7.59 -1.30
CA LEU A 25 5.35 8.42 -0.11
C LEU A 25 6.70 8.85 0.47
N VAL A 26 7.67 7.93 0.51
CA VAL A 26 9.04 8.22 0.94
C VAL A 26 9.75 9.16 -0.04
N ALA A 27 9.57 8.97 -1.35
CA ALA A 27 10.06 9.92 -2.36
C ALA A 27 9.42 11.31 -2.22
N GLY A 28 8.18 11.39 -1.72
CA GLY A 28 7.46 12.61 -1.36
C GLY A 28 7.94 13.28 -0.06
N GLY A 29 8.85 12.64 0.69
CA GLY A 29 9.47 13.18 1.90
C GLY A 29 9.01 12.56 3.22
N ALA A 30 8.13 11.54 3.18
CA ALA A 30 7.81 10.76 4.37
C ALA A 30 9.01 9.89 4.79
N THR A 31 9.12 9.60 6.08
CA THR A 31 9.97 8.48 6.52
C THR A 31 9.25 7.16 6.25
N VAL A 32 10.00 6.05 6.16
CA VAL A 32 9.43 4.71 6.01
C VAL A 32 8.37 4.43 7.08
N ALA A 33 8.66 4.78 8.35
CA ALA A 33 7.71 4.59 9.44
C ALA A 33 6.40 5.38 9.23
N GLN A 34 6.51 6.66 8.82
CA GLN A 34 5.32 7.47 8.52
C GLN A 34 4.51 6.92 7.33
N ALA A 35 5.18 6.42 6.30
CA ALA A 35 4.51 5.82 5.16
C ALA A 35 3.78 4.53 5.56
N GLN A 36 4.42 3.66 6.35
CA GLN A 36 3.82 2.44 6.88
C GLN A 36 2.65 2.73 7.81
N ASP A 37 2.83 3.62 8.79
CA ASP A 37 1.77 4.05 9.70
C ASP A 37 0.56 4.58 8.91
N HIS A 38 0.81 5.40 7.88
CA HIS A 38 -0.25 5.94 7.03
C HIS A 38 -0.98 4.86 6.22
N ILE A 39 -0.24 3.92 5.62
CA ILE A 39 -0.82 2.79 4.87
C ILE A 39 -1.65 1.89 5.80
N GLU A 40 -1.18 1.64 7.02
CA GLU A 40 -1.92 0.88 8.03
C GLU A 40 -3.18 1.61 8.51
N GLU A 41 -3.09 2.92 8.78
CA GLU A 41 -4.22 3.75 9.18
C GLU A 41 -5.29 3.88 8.09
N GLN A 42 -4.87 3.87 6.82
CA GLN A 42 -5.73 4.05 5.65
C GLN A 42 -5.91 2.75 4.85
N VAL A 43 -5.75 1.58 5.49
CA VAL A 43 -5.73 0.28 4.80
C VAL A 43 -7.00 0.03 3.97
N GLU A 44 -8.17 0.45 4.47
CA GLU A 44 -9.45 0.33 3.74
C GLU A 44 -9.44 1.21 2.48
N TRP A 45 -8.93 2.44 2.58
CA TRP A 45 -8.85 3.36 1.45
C TRP A 45 -7.87 2.87 0.37
N PHE A 46 -6.69 2.39 0.76
CA PHE A 46 -5.71 1.82 -0.17
C PHE A 46 -6.22 0.54 -0.83
N THR A 47 -6.95 -0.29 -0.09
CA THR A 47 -7.60 -1.48 -0.63
C THR A 47 -8.64 -1.09 -1.69
N ASP A 48 -9.46 -0.07 -1.43
CA ASP A 48 -10.40 0.46 -2.43
C ASP A 48 -9.66 0.99 -3.68
N GLN A 49 -8.57 1.73 -3.51
CA GLN A 49 -7.79 2.26 -4.66
C GLN A 49 -7.19 1.14 -5.52
N PHE A 50 -6.70 0.07 -4.89
CA PHE A 50 -6.22 -1.12 -5.59
C PHE A 50 -7.33 -1.77 -6.41
N TYR A 51 -8.53 -1.93 -5.83
CA TYR A 51 -9.68 -2.51 -6.52
C TYR A 51 -10.28 -1.61 -7.61
N ASP A 52 -10.19 -0.29 -7.43
CA ASP A 52 -10.55 0.72 -8.43
C ASP A 52 -9.53 0.79 -9.58
N GLY A 53 -8.39 0.09 -9.46
CA GLY A 53 -7.39 -0.06 -10.50
C GLY A 53 -6.42 1.11 -10.61
N LEU A 54 -6.27 1.91 -9.54
CA LEU A 54 -5.27 2.97 -9.50
C LEU A 54 -3.86 2.38 -9.48
N THR A 55 -2.93 3.09 -10.11
CA THR A 55 -1.51 2.78 -9.96
C THR A 55 -1.02 3.19 -8.56
N PRO A 56 0.04 2.54 -8.02
CA PRO A 56 0.62 2.95 -6.75
C PRO A 56 1.06 4.42 -6.72
N GLU A 57 1.53 4.95 -7.85
CA GLU A 57 1.94 6.36 -7.96
C GLU A 57 0.74 7.32 -7.87
N GLU A 58 -0.39 6.97 -8.49
CA GLU A 58 -1.63 7.77 -8.41
C GLU A 58 -2.18 7.78 -6.99
N ALA A 59 -2.28 6.61 -6.36
CA ALA A 59 -2.73 6.51 -4.97
C ALA A 59 -1.82 7.28 -4.01
N ALA A 60 -0.49 7.22 -4.19
CA ALA A 60 0.44 8.01 -3.39
C ALA A 60 0.28 9.53 -3.61
N LYS A 61 -0.01 9.98 -4.84
CA LYS A 61 -0.31 11.40 -5.11
C LYS A 61 -1.59 11.85 -4.42
N GLU A 62 -2.63 11.02 -4.45
CA GLU A 62 -3.89 11.32 -3.76
C GLU A 62 -3.74 11.33 -2.24
N ALA A 63 -2.93 10.43 -1.68
CA ALA A 63 -2.60 10.40 -0.25
C ALA A 63 -1.81 11.63 0.22
N LEU A 64 -1.08 12.29 -0.68
CA LEU A 64 -0.28 13.49 -0.39
C LEU A 64 -1.02 14.82 -0.67
N ALA A 65 -2.19 14.77 -1.31
CA ALA A 65 -2.99 15.94 -1.72
C ALA A 65 -3.83 16.52 -0.57
#